data_AF-A0A1W6N532-F1
#
_entry.id   AF-A0A1W6N532-F1
#
_cell.length_a   1.000
_cell.length_b   1.000
_cell.length_c   1.000
_cell.angle_alpha   90.00
_cell.angle_beta   90.00
_cell.angle_gamma   90.00
#
_symmetry.space_group_name_H-M   'P 1'
#
loop_
_entity.id
_entity.type
_entity.pdbx_description
1 polymer ?
#
loop_
_entity_poly.entity_id
_entity_poly.type
_entity_poly.pdbx_seq_one_letter_code
_entity_poly.pdbx_strand_id
1 'polypeptide(L)'
;MKIQTFLPLLQKAPSLPAVFYLYGSNQGLLSFREQTLLKILKETHRSLKVDVLESFEDLNFLESPSLFGEPNDIKLYRFDQLTEKSLGTLQETVKTLNTSLLLISQSLNFKSKVTQFLETQPHCYALGCYLPAQDEITQYARLFLTKHSITLDPSVFTVLIDLLKTNLEQFHQNLEKLSLYAHNTSTLTLEDIESLLISDLKPNFELLCQGVLTRQSKSIIERMPHNLDVQDSIALHRLMLRYFLNLFELRHSLNDHTPLDKALTTLSQPVYSNQAKILKSVLPLWSVGGLKSVLGQLEILDRSLKSGLTDMREHFLEILLRIAYLKDS
;
A
#
# COMPACT_ATOMS: atom_id res chain seq x y z
N MET A 1 16.36 21.84 0.20
CA MET A 1 17.40 20.81 -0.03
C MET A 1 16.74 19.50 -0.46
N LYS A 2 17.14 18.93 -1.62
CA LYS A 2 16.68 17.59 -2.03
C LYS A 2 17.41 16.53 -1.21
N ILE A 3 16.68 15.77 -0.41
CA ILE A 3 17.25 14.61 0.27
C ILE A 3 16.97 13.36 -0.57
N GLN A 4 18.05 12.66 -0.94
CA GLN A 4 17.96 11.45 -1.77
C GLN A 4 17.60 10.21 -0.95
N THR A 5 17.92 10.18 0.35
CA THR A 5 17.69 9.04 1.23
C THR A 5 17.09 9.46 2.57
N PHE A 6 16.14 8.67 3.08
CA PHE A 6 15.35 9.03 4.27
C PHE A 6 16.20 9.11 5.54
N LEU A 7 17.20 8.23 5.71
CA LEU A 7 17.99 8.13 6.93
C LEU A 7 18.88 9.35 7.23
N PRO A 8 19.56 9.97 6.25
CA PRO A 8 20.25 11.24 6.47
C PRO A 8 19.33 12.39 6.92
N LEU A 9 18.05 12.39 6.54
CA LEU A 9 17.06 13.35 7.05
C LEU A 9 16.86 13.15 8.55
N LEU A 10 16.80 11.89 8.99
CA LEU A 10 16.59 11.52 10.40
C LEU A 10 17.81 11.77 11.28
N GLN A 11 19.02 11.49 10.78
CA GLN A 11 20.26 11.63 11.55
C GLN A 11 20.68 13.08 11.82
N LYS A 12 20.24 14.03 10.99
CA LYS A 12 20.62 15.44 11.12
C LYS A 12 19.74 16.26 12.07
N ALA A 13 18.77 15.65 12.77
CA ALA A 13 17.83 16.29 13.71
C ALA A 13 17.58 17.77 13.35
N PRO A 14 16.85 18.04 12.25
CA PRO A 14 16.79 19.38 11.69
C PRO A 14 16.27 20.36 12.72
N SER A 15 17.04 21.43 12.97
CA SER A 15 16.65 22.51 13.86
C SER A 15 15.30 23.08 13.39
N LEU A 16 14.32 23.09 14.29
CA LEU A 16 13.04 23.73 14.05
C LEU A 16 13.20 25.26 14.21
N PRO A 17 12.49 26.08 13.42
CA PRO A 17 11.46 25.71 12.44
C PRO A 17 12.02 25.18 11.11
N ALA A 18 11.32 24.20 10.53
CA ALA A 18 11.68 23.59 9.25
C ALA A 18 10.45 23.14 8.46
N VAL A 19 10.60 22.98 7.13
CA VAL A 19 9.57 22.40 6.25
C VAL A 19 9.99 20.99 5.86
N PHE A 20 9.22 20.00 6.29
CA PHE A 20 9.33 18.63 5.82
C PHE A 20 8.34 18.41 4.68
N TYR A 21 8.82 17.94 3.54
CA TYR A 21 7.99 17.72 2.36
C TYR A 21 8.13 16.30 1.85
N LEU A 22 7.05 15.52 1.98
CA LEU A 22 6.96 14.15 1.50
C LEU A 22 6.08 14.11 0.25
N TYR A 23 6.59 13.59 -0.86
CA TYR A 23 5.83 13.60 -2.12
C TYR A 23 6.01 12.34 -2.95
N GLY A 24 4.98 11.94 -3.69
CA GLY A 24 5.05 10.85 -4.64
C GLY A 24 3.85 9.91 -4.61
N SER A 25 3.76 9.02 -5.60
CA SER A 25 2.56 8.20 -5.81
C SER A 25 2.45 6.98 -4.89
N ASN A 26 3.50 6.64 -4.12
CA ASN A 26 3.48 5.48 -3.23
C ASN A 26 2.93 5.87 -1.85
N GLN A 27 1.63 5.66 -1.64
CA GLN A 27 0.94 5.98 -0.39
C GLN A 27 1.54 5.26 0.82
N GLY A 28 1.83 3.96 0.71
CA GLY A 28 2.43 3.20 1.82
C GLY A 28 3.78 3.77 2.24
N LEU A 29 4.63 4.18 1.28
CA LEU A 29 5.92 4.80 1.56
C LEU A 29 5.77 6.22 2.15
N LEU A 30 4.77 6.99 1.72
CA LEU A 30 4.44 8.28 2.32
C LEU A 30 4.04 8.11 3.79
N SER A 31 3.07 7.23 4.07
CA SER A 31 2.59 6.96 5.43
C SER A 31 3.71 6.47 6.34
N PHE A 32 4.55 5.54 5.86
CA PHE A 32 5.71 5.06 6.61
C PHE A 32 6.67 6.19 6.99
N ARG A 33 7.04 7.03 6.02
CA ARG A 33 8.00 8.14 6.25
C ARG A 33 7.42 9.21 7.14
N GLU A 34 6.14 9.51 6.97
CA GLU A 34 5.41 10.46 7.80
C GLU A 34 5.40 10.03 9.27
N GLN A 35 4.94 8.80 9.55
CA GLN A 35 4.85 8.28 10.91
C GLN A 35 6.23 8.20 11.58
N THR A 36 7.23 7.73 10.82
CA THR A 36 8.62 7.66 11.29
C THR A 36 9.16 9.05 11.65
N LEU A 37 8.96 10.03 10.78
CA LEU A 37 9.40 11.40 11.01
C LEU A 37 8.73 11.99 12.25
N LEU A 38 7.41 11.85 12.38
CA LEU A 38 6.66 12.36 13.53
C LEU A 38 7.12 11.72 14.85
N LYS A 39 7.41 10.42 14.85
CA LYS A 39 7.90 9.71 16.04
C LYS A 39 9.25 10.26 16.49
N ILE A 40 10.19 10.44 15.55
CA ILE A 40 11.53 10.97 15.84
C ILE A 40 11.47 12.43 16.31
N LEU A 41 10.62 13.25 15.68
CA LEU A 41 10.43 14.64 16.08
C LEU A 41 9.85 14.75 17.50
N LYS A 42 8.88 13.91 17.87
CA LYS A 42 8.33 13.86 19.24
C LYS A 42 9.33 13.39 20.28
N GLU A 43 10.22 12.47 19.91
CA GLU A 43 11.29 11.99 20.79
C GLU A 43 12.36 13.07 21.03
N THR A 44 12.69 13.83 19.99
CA THR A 44 13.66 14.93 20.04
C THR A 44 13.07 16.17 20.72
N HIS A 45 11.78 16.43 20.51
CA HIS A 45 11.04 17.60 21.00
C HIS A 45 9.80 17.14 21.77
N ARG A 46 9.95 16.87 23.08
CA ARG A 46 8.86 16.33 23.90
C ARG A 46 7.61 17.23 23.99
N SER A 47 7.76 18.55 23.84
CA SER A 47 6.65 19.52 23.80
C SER A 47 6.05 19.72 22.40
N LEU A 48 6.43 18.91 21.41
CA LEU A 48 5.94 19.04 20.04
C LEU A 48 4.44 18.71 19.94
N LYS A 49 3.65 19.69 19.53
CA LYS A 49 2.24 19.54 19.17
C LYS A 49 2.10 19.49 17.64
N VAL A 50 1.29 18.56 17.16
CA VAL A 50 1.02 18.38 15.74
C VAL A 50 -0.43 18.77 15.47
N ASP A 51 -0.62 19.85 14.74
CA ASP A 51 -1.94 20.37 14.36
C ASP A 51 -2.19 20.06 12.89
N VAL A 52 -3.34 19.47 12.57
CA VAL A 52 -3.71 19.14 11.19
C VAL A 52 -4.48 20.31 10.59
N LEU A 53 -4.05 20.77 9.41
CA LEU A 53 -4.70 21.83 8.67
C LEU A 53 -5.71 21.24 7.69
N GLU A 54 -6.92 21.81 7.67
CA GLU A 54 -7.95 21.47 6.69
C GLU A 54 -7.74 22.24 5.38
N SER A 55 -7.36 23.51 5.48
CA SER A 55 -6.98 24.35 4.34
C SER A 55 -5.54 24.80 4.45
N PHE A 56 -4.86 24.83 3.30
CA PHE A 56 -3.50 25.41 3.25
C PHE A 56 -3.50 26.92 3.51
N GLU A 57 -4.62 27.60 3.22
CA GLU A 57 -4.79 29.03 3.45
C GLU A 57 -4.85 29.37 4.94
N ASP A 58 -5.13 28.39 5.80
CA ASP A 58 -5.20 28.57 7.25
C ASP A 58 -3.84 28.98 7.85
N LEU A 59 -2.73 28.69 7.15
CA LEU A 59 -1.38 29.10 7.52
C LEU A 59 -1.23 30.61 7.68
N ASN A 60 -1.97 31.40 6.91
CA ASN A 60 -1.93 32.85 6.99
C ASN A 60 -2.44 33.38 8.34
N PHE A 61 -3.29 32.62 9.05
CA PHE A 61 -3.81 33.00 10.37
C PHE A 61 -2.91 32.56 11.53
N LEU A 62 -1.96 31.65 11.27
CA LEU A 62 -1.05 31.09 12.27
C LEU A 62 0.12 32.03 12.64
N GLU A 63 0.23 33.18 11.96
CA GLU A 63 1.11 34.28 12.35
C GLU A 63 0.62 35.02 13.61
N SER A 64 -0.59 34.73 14.09
CA SER A 64 -1.08 35.27 15.37
C SER A 64 -0.43 34.55 16.56
N PRO A 65 0.19 35.28 17.51
CA PRO A 65 0.76 34.66 18.70
C PRO A 65 -0.34 33.92 19.47
N SER A 66 -0.05 32.69 19.86
CA SER A 66 -0.99 31.82 20.57
C SER A 66 -1.43 32.49 21.89
N LEU A 67 -2.66 33.01 21.94
CA LEU A 67 -3.24 33.62 23.14
C LEU A 67 -3.39 32.64 24.31
N PHE A 68 -3.34 31.33 24.03
CA PHE A 68 -3.53 30.24 24.99
C PHE A 68 -2.40 29.19 24.97
N GLY A 69 -1.27 29.49 24.31
CA GLY A 69 -0.14 28.54 24.26
C GLY A 69 0.76 28.68 25.48
N GLU A 70 1.27 27.57 26.01
CA GLU A 70 2.40 27.66 26.92
C GLU A 70 3.62 28.21 26.16
N PRO A 71 4.43 29.10 26.76
CA PRO A 71 5.51 29.82 26.06
C PRO A 71 6.63 28.93 25.46
N ASN A 72 6.58 27.61 25.64
CA ASN A 72 7.57 26.64 25.16
C ASN A 72 6.98 25.51 24.26
N ASP A 73 5.72 25.60 23.85
CA ASP A 73 5.13 24.62 22.94
C ASP A 73 5.73 24.77 21.53
N ILE A 74 6.31 23.70 21.00
CA ILE A 74 6.78 23.66 19.62
C ILE A 74 5.62 23.16 18.75
N LYS A 75 5.21 23.93 17.75
CA LYS A 75 4.12 23.54 16.83
C LYS A 75 4.65 23.04 15.48
N LEU A 76 4.07 21.95 15.02
CA LEU A 76 4.22 21.41 13.68
C LEU A 76 2.84 21.34 13.01
N TYR A 77 2.64 22.08 11.93
CA TYR A 77 1.40 22.02 11.17
C TYR A 77 1.51 21.00 10.04
N ARG A 78 0.55 20.08 9.98
CA ARG A 78 0.48 19.01 8.99
C ARG A 78 -0.58 19.33 7.94
N PHE A 79 -0.22 19.26 6.66
CA PHE A 79 -1.15 19.38 5.55
C PHE A 79 -0.84 18.33 4.47
N ASP A 80 -1.81 17.49 4.13
CA ASP A 80 -1.59 16.32 3.24
C ASP A 80 -2.29 16.38 1.88
N GLN A 81 -2.90 17.51 1.55
CA GLN A 81 -3.59 17.74 0.28
C GLN A 81 -2.84 18.76 -0.59
N LEU A 82 -1.52 18.77 -0.53
CA LEU A 82 -0.72 19.74 -1.27
C LEU A 82 -0.81 19.49 -2.79
N THR A 83 -1.15 20.54 -3.54
CA THR A 83 -1.28 20.50 -5.01
C THR A 83 -0.50 21.64 -5.66
N GLU A 84 -0.40 21.64 -7.00
CA GLU A 84 0.23 22.75 -7.74
C GLU A 84 -0.41 24.12 -7.47
N LYS A 85 -1.70 24.13 -7.09
CA LYS A 85 -2.42 25.38 -6.78
C LYS A 85 -1.87 26.08 -5.53
N SER A 86 -1.27 25.31 -4.60
CA SER A 86 -0.71 25.83 -3.36
C SER A 86 0.59 26.62 -3.54
N LEU A 87 1.15 26.67 -4.76
CA LEU A 87 2.47 27.28 -5.03
C LEU A 87 2.55 28.75 -4.59
N GLY A 88 1.52 29.55 -4.89
CA GLY A 88 1.51 30.98 -4.56
C GLY A 88 1.62 31.20 -3.05
N THR A 89 0.71 30.59 -2.29
CA THR A 89 0.71 30.64 -0.82
C THR A 89 2.01 30.10 -0.24
N LEU A 90 2.51 28.96 -0.74
CA LEU A 90 3.77 28.36 -0.29
C LEU A 90 4.97 29.32 -0.43
N GLN A 91 5.02 30.07 -1.53
CA GLN A 91 6.12 31.01 -1.79
C GLN A 91 6.15 32.17 -0.79
N GLU A 92 5.00 32.53 -0.22
CA GLU A 92 4.88 33.54 0.83
C GLU A 92 5.20 32.92 2.18
N THR A 93 4.55 31.81 2.54
CA THR A 93 4.70 31.15 3.85
C THR A 93 6.15 30.71 4.14
N VAL A 94 6.87 30.20 3.13
CA VAL A 94 8.25 29.73 3.34
C VAL A 94 9.23 30.88 3.60
N LYS A 95 8.92 32.11 3.17
CA LYS A 95 9.76 33.29 3.45
C LYS A 95 9.65 33.76 4.89
N THR A 96 8.48 33.61 5.51
CA THR A 96 8.18 34.09 6.87
C THR A 96 8.11 32.94 7.88
N LEU A 97 8.84 31.85 7.61
CA LEU A 97 8.69 30.59 8.32
C LEU A 97 9.07 30.69 9.81
N ASN A 98 8.07 30.94 10.66
CA ASN A 98 8.23 31.02 12.11
C ASN A 98 7.82 29.72 12.83
N THR A 99 7.20 28.78 12.10
CA THR A 99 6.70 27.50 12.62
C THR A 99 7.09 26.35 11.69
N SER A 100 7.04 25.12 12.19
CA SER A 100 7.42 23.95 11.39
C SER A 100 6.23 23.44 10.59
N LEU A 101 6.49 22.96 9.37
CA LEU A 101 5.47 22.41 8.47
C LEU A 101 5.80 20.97 8.07
N LEU A 102 4.78 20.12 8.04
CA LEU A 102 4.81 18.80 7.43
C LEU A 102 3.83 18.78 6.26
N LEU A 103 4.36 18.82 5.05
CA LEU A 103 3.60 18.89 3.81
C LEU A 103 3.65 17.54 3.09
N ILE A 104 2.50 17.05 2.66
CA ILE A 104 2.39 15.75 1.99
C ILE A 104 1.63 15.92 0.68
N SER A 105 2.10 15.23 -0.37
CA SER A 105 1.40 15.17 -1.65
C SER A 105 1.52 13.83 -2.34
N GLN A 106 0.39 13.25 -2.71
CA GLN A 106 0.35 12.00 -3.48
C GLN A 106 0.44 12.22 -4.99
N SER A 107 0.04 13.40 -5.48
CA SER A 107 -0.09 13.70 -6.91
C SER A 107 1.12 14.43 -7.50
N LEU A 108 1.92 15.10 -6.66
CA LEU A 108 3.09 15.86 -7.09
C LEU A 108 4.31 14.97 -7.31
N ASN A 109 5.18 15.40 -8.22
CA ASN A 109 6.43 14.72 -8.48
C ASN A 109 7.63 15.65 -8.66
N PHE A 110 8.83 15.11 -8.87
CA PHE A 110 10.05 15.91 -8.99
C PHE A 110 10.02 16.98 -10.11
N LYS A 111 9.12 16.87 -11.10
CA LYS A 111 8.91 17.86 -12.16
C LYS A 111 7.91 18.95 -11.78
N SER A 112 7.15 18.77 -10.71
CA SER A 112 6.16 19.74 -10.23
C SER A 112 6.83 21.03 -9.79
N LYS A 113 6.17 22.17 -10.05
CA LYS A 113 6.71 23.49 -9.72
C LYS A 113 6.84 23.66 -8.21
N VAL A 114 5.86 23.18 -7.45
CA VAL A 114 5.90 23.11 -5.98
C VAL A 114 7.13 22.35 -5.48
N THR A 115 7.41 21.17 -6.03
CA THR A 115 8.55 20.35 -5.62
C THR A 115 9.88 21.03 -5.97
N GLN A 116 10.01 21.56 -7.19
CA GLN A 116 11.21 22.30 -7.60
C GLN A 116 11.43 23.53 -6.71
N PHE A 117 10.37 24.26 -6.36
CA PHE A 117 10.45 25.38 -5.43
C PHE A 117 10.94 24.91 -4.06
N LEU A 118 10.27 23.96 -3.42
CA LEU A 118 10.62 23.48 -2.07
C LEU A 118 12.04 22.88 -2.00
N GLU A 119 12.49 22.16 -3.03
CA GLU A 119 13.84 21.60 -3.08
C GLU A 119 14.95 22.69 -3.06
N THR A 120 14.68 23.89 -3.59
CA THR A 120 15.62 25.03 -3.58
C THR A 120 15.70 25.77 -2.25
N GLN A 121 14.72 25.59 -1.35
CA GLN A 121 14.68 26.34 -0.10
C GLN A 121 15.66 25.76 0.95
N PRO A 122 16.36 26.62 1.73
CA PRO A 122 17.41 26.19 2.66
C PRO A 122 16.84 25.43 3.87
N HIS A 123 15.66 25.81 4.37
CA HIS A 123 15.01 25.18 5.53
C HIS A 123 13.99 24.10 5.13
N CYS A 124 14.00 23.67 3.87
CA CYS A 124 13.09 22.63 3.38
C CYS A 124 13.81 21.31 3.11
N TYR A 125 13.24 20.24 3.64
CA TYR A 125 13.69 18.87 3.49
C TYR A 125 12.67 18.11 2.65
N ALA A 126 12.94 18.01 1.35
CA ALA A 126 12.07 17.37 0.39
C ALA A 126 12.52 15.93 0.13
N LEU A 127 11.57 14.98 0.17
CA LEU A 127 11.83 13.55 0.03
C LEU A 127 10.79 12.87 -0.89
N GLY A 128 11.27 12.36 -2.01
CA GLY A 128 10.46 11.66 -3.01
C GLY A 128 10.18 10.20 -2.62
N CYS A 129 8.91 9.80 -2.67
CA CYS A 129 8.35 8.52 -2.23
C CYS A 129 7.83 7.74 -3.45
N TYR A 130 8.74 7.26 -4.29
CA TYR A 130 8.42 6.55 -5.54
C TYR A 130 8.68 5.05 -5.47
N LEU A 131 9.85 4.68 -4.97
CA LEU A 131 10.29 3.29 -4.85
C LEU A 131 10.96 3.15 -3.48
N PRO A 132 10.60 2.12 -2.70
CA PRO A 132 11.34 1.84 -1.49
C PRO A 132 12.75 1.40 -1.88
N ALA A 133 13.78 2.13 -1.46
CA ALA A 133 15.12 1.57 -1.43
C ALA A 133 15.07 0.42 -0.40
N GLN A 134 15.23 -0.83 -0.85
CA GLN A 134 15.13 -2.00 0.04
C GLN A 134 16.07 -1.89 1.24
N ASP A 135 17.22 -1.23 1.04
CA ASP A 135 18.19 -0.94 2.09
C ASP A 135 17.62 -0.02 3.18
N GLU A 136 16.77 0.96 2.85
CA GLU A 136 16.18 1.89 3.84
C GLU A 136 15.20 1.19 4.77
N ILE A 137 14.31 0.34 4.22
CA ILE A 137 13.37 -0.47 5.00
C ILE A 137 14.13 -1.36 5.97
N THR A 138 15.15 -2.04 5.44
CA THR A 138 16.00 -2.96 6.20
C THR A 138 16.72 -2.23 7.33
N GLN A 139 17.34 -1.08 7.04
CA GLN A 139 18.06 -0.28 8.03
C GLN A 139 17.11 0.28 9.09
N TYR A 140 15.93 0.78 8.71
CA TYR A 140 14.95 1.28 9.68
C TYR A 140 14.43 0.16 10.59
N ALA A 141 14.06 -1.00 10.04
CA ALA A 141 13.64 -2.15 10.83
C ALA A 141 14.74 -2.57 11.82
N ARG A 142 16.02 -2.60 11.40
CA ARG A 142 17.14 -2.88 12.32
C ARG A 142 17.24 -1.86 13.45
N LEU A 143 17.16 -0.56 13.14
CA LEU A 143 17.21 0.51 14.14
C LEU A 143 16.06 0.39 15.13
N PHE A 144 14.85 0.12 14.64
CA PHE A 144 13.66 -0.08 15.46
C PHE A 144 13.83 -1.28 16.41
N LEU A 145 14.18 -2.46 15.87
CA LEU A 145 14.38 -3.67 16.67
C LEU A 145 15.46 -3.45 17.75
N THR A 146 16.58 -2.84 17.38
CA THR A 146 17.68 -2.51 18.31
C THR A 146 17.22 -1.60 19.44
N LYS A 147 16.47 -0.53 19.10
CA LYS A 147 15.93 0.41 20.08
C LYS A 147 14.97 -0.26 21.08
N HIS A 148 14.20 -1.24 20.62
CA HIS A 148 13.28 -2.00 21.44
C HIS A 148 13.92 -3.25 22.09
N SER A 149 15.25 -3.41 22.00
CA SER A 149 16.00 -4.56 22.52
C SER A 149 15.45 -5.91 22.01
N ILE A 150 15.00 -5.94 20.76
CA ILE A 150 14.49 -7.12 20.09
C ILE A 150 15.61 -7.73 19.26
N THR A 151 15.81 -9.03 19.44
CA THR A 151 16.82 -9.83 18.76
C THR A 151 16.13 -10.88 17.88
N LEU A 152 16.64 -11.02 16.65
CA LEU A 152 16.14 -11.97 15.65
C LEU A 152 17.33 -12.71 15.04
N ASP A 153 17.15 -13.99 14.74
CA ASP A 153 18.09 -14.71 13.89
C ASP A 153 18.15 -14.07 12.49
N PRO A 154 19.30 -14.11 11.78
CA PRO A 154 19.43 -13.51 10.45
C PRO A 154 18.43 -14.03 9.41
N SER A 155 18.06 -15.31 9.50
CA SER A 155 17.04 -15.92 8.65
C SER A 155 15.65 -15.36 8.96
N VAL A 156 15.29 -15.24 10.23
CA VAL A 156 14.01 -14.67 10.71
C VAL A 156 13.91 -13.20 10.32
N PHE A 157 15.00 -12.44 10.47
CA PHE A 157 15.05 -11.04 10.04
C PHE A 157 14.83 -10.90 8.53
N THR A 158 15.39 -11.79 7.72
CA THR A 158 15.14 -11.79 6.26
C THR A 158 13.65 -11.98 5.95
N VAL A 159 13.01 -12.96 6.59
CA VAL A 159 11.56 -13.21 6.42
C VAL A 159 10.73 -12.01 6.86
N LEU A 160 11.06 -11.41 8.02
CA LEU A 160 10.39 -10.20 8.50
C LEU A 160 10.45 -9.07 7.45
N ILE A 161 11.62 -8.81 6.87
CA ILE A 161 11.77 -7.76 5.87
C ILE A 161 10.93 -8.04 4.63
N ASP A 162 10.87 -9.28 4.18
CA ASP A 162 10.06 -9.64 3.02
C ASP A 162 8.56 -9.49 3.30
N LEU A 163 8.09 -9.84 4.49
CA LEU A 163 6.71 -9.60 4.94
C LEU A 163 6.40 -8.10 5.00
N LEU A 164 7.26 -7.31 5.64
CA LEU A 164 7.07 -5.87 5.81
C LEU A 164 7.03 -5.12 4.45
N LYS A 165 7.79 -5.58 3.45
CA LYS A 165 7.78 -5.01 2.09
C LYS A 165 6.44 -5.19 1.38
N THR A 166 5.67 -6.23 1.72
CA THR A 166 4.40 -6.50 1.03
C THR A 166 3.35 -5.43 1.30
N ASN A 167 3.40 -4.78 2.48
CA ASN A 167 2.44 -3.78 2.89
C ASN A 167 3.09 -2.63 3.69
N LEU A 168 3.69 -1.68 2.97
CA LEU A 168 4.39 -0.54 3.57
C LEU A 168 3.48 0.40 4.38
N GLU A 169 2.19 0.43 4.08
CA GLU A 169 1.20 1.25 4.82
C GLU A 169 1.10 0.82 6.28
N GLN A 170 1.19 -0.49 6.54
CA GLN A 170 1.13 -1.09 7.87
C GLN A 170 2.51 -1.32 8.49
N PHE A 171 3.59 -0.93 7.80
CA PHE A 171 4.97 -1.22 8.20
C PHE A 171 5.25 -0.86 9.67
N HIS A 172 4.89 0.36 10.08
CA HIS A 172 5.16 0.82 11.44
C HIS A 172 4.26 0.13 12.47
N GLN A 173 2.98 -0.07 12.15
CA GLN A 173 2.03 -0.80 13.01
C GLN A 173 2.51 -2.23 13.26
N ASN A 174 3.03 -2.89 12.22
CA ASN A 174 3.57 -4.23 12.28
C ASN A 174 4.83 -4.29 13.13
N LEU A 175 5.76 -3.33 13.00
CA LEU A 175 6.91 -3.23 13.91
C LEU A 175 6.49 -2.96 15.36
N GLU A 176 5.49 -2.12 15.59
CA GLU A 176 4.96 -1.86 16.93
C GLU A 176 4.33 -3.11 17.55
N LYS A 177 3.56 -3.89 16.77
CA LYS A 177 3.06 -5.20 17.21
C LYS A 177 4.18 -6.12 17.69
N LEU A 178 5.28 -6.21 16.93
CA LEU A 178 6.45 -6.98 17.34
C LEU A 178 7.03 -6.47 18.66
N SER A 179 7.13 -5.15 18.84
CA SER A 179 7.65 -4.58 20.09
C SER A 179 6.77 -4.83 21.31
N LEU A 180 5.45 -4.82 21.12
CA LEU A 180 4.49 -5.11 22.18
C LEU A 180 4.54 -6.58 22.56
N TYR A 181 4.63 -7.47 21.57
CA TYR A 181 4.76 -8.90 21.80
C TYR A 181 6.09 -9.26 22.48
N ALA A 182 7.20 -8.67 22.01
CA ALA A 182 8.55 -8.92 22.51
C ALA A 182 8.83 -8.37 23.92
N HIS A 183 7.88 -7.67 24.55
CA HIS A 183 8.07 -6.97 25.82
C HIS A 183 8.64 -7.87 26.94
N ASN A 184 8.33 -9.17 26.92
CA ASN A 184 8.78 -10.13 27.93
C ASN A 184 9.87 -11.11 27.45
N THR A 185 10.06 -11.30 26.14
CA THR A 185 10.91 -12.38 25.60
C THR A 185 12.20 -11.86 24.96
N SER A 186 12.24 -10.62 24.46
CA SER A 186 13.35 -9.96 23.74
C SER A 186 13.91 -10.71 22.50
N THR A 187 13.64 -12.00 22.33
CA THR A 187 13.95 -12.83 21.17
C THR A 187 12.66 -13.28 20.51
N LEU A 188 12.51 -13.07 19.20
CA LEU A 188 11.37 -13.60 18.45
C LEU A 188 11.83 -14.67 17.46
N THR A 189 11.03 -15.72 17.35
CA THR A 189 11.22 -16.85 16.44
C THR A 189 10.55 -16.60 15.08
N LEU A 190 10.80 -17.48 14.12
CA LEU A 190 10.08 -17.44 12.83
C LEU A 190 8.56 -17.56 13.04
N GLU A 191 8.13 -18.48 13.91
CA GLU A 191 6.72 -18.72 14.21
C GLU A 191 6.04 -17.49 14.85
N ASP A 192 6.76 -16.74 15.69
CA ASP A 192 6.26 -15.48 16.24
C ASP A 192 6.05 -14.43 15.12
N ILE A 193 7.02 -14.27 14.21
CA ILE A 193 6.90 -13.32 13.10
C ILE A 193 5.75 -13.72 12.17
N GLU A 194 5.68 -14.99 11.82
CA GLU A 194 4.64 -15.53 10.94
C GLU A 194 3.26 -15.36 11.57
N SER A 195 3.08 -15.75 12.83
CA SER A 195 1.79 -15.62 13.52
C SER A 195 1.34 -14.16 13.69
N LEU A 196 2.27 -13.23 13.95
CA LEU A 196 1.94 -11.82 14.18
C LEU A 196 1.66 -11.03 12.91
N LEU A 197 2.26 -11.40 11.77
CA LEU A 197 2.24 -10.59 10.55
C LEU A 197 1.50 -11.25 9.38
N ILE A 198 1.35 -12.57 9.34
CA ILE A 198 0.63 -13.25 8.23
C ILE A 198 -0.84 -12.86 8.20
N SER A 199 -1.47 -12.61 9.35
CA SER A 199 -2.86 -12.13 9.40
C SER A 199 -3.05 -10.75 8.77
N ASP A 200 -1.99 -9.96 8.65
CA ASP A 200 -2.03 -8.60 8.07
C ASP A 200 -1.65 -8.58 6.58
N LEU A 201 -1.22 -9.71 6.02
CA LEU A 201 -0.98 -9.83 4.58
C LEU A 201 -2.32 -9.73 3.85
N LYS A 202 -2.59 -8.58 3.23
CA LYS A 202 -3.72 -8.46 2.30
C LYS A 202 -3.56 -9.54 1.22
N PRO A 203 -4.55 -10.43 1.05
CA PRO A 203 -4.47 -11.48 0.04
C PRO A 203 -4.29 -10.86 -1.35
N ASN A 204 -3.29 -11.34 -2.09
CA ASN A 204 -3.12 -10.96 -3.49
C ASN A 204 -4.09 -11.76 -4.35
N PHE A 205 -5.35 -11.31 -4.39
CA PHE A 205 -6.41 -11.96 -5.17
C PHE A 205 -6.09 -12.03 -6.66
N GLU A 206 -5.30 -11.10 -7.21
CA GLU A 206 -4.90 -11.13 -8.62
C GLU A 206 -4.05 -12.37 -8.94
N LEU A 207 -3.06 -12.67 -8.09
CA LEU A 207 -2.22 -13.86 -8.24
C LEU A 207 -2.99 -15.16 -7.96
N LEU A 208 -3.92 -15.13 -7.00
CA LEU A 208 -4.81 -16.26 -6.76
C LEU A 208 -5.68 -16.56 -8.00
N CYS A 209 -6.32 -15.52 -8.56
CA CYS A 209 -7.13 -15.63 -9.78
C CYS A 209 -6.29 -16.12 -10.97
N GLN A 210 -5.04 -15.64 -11.11
CA GLN A 210 -4.13 -16.13 -12.14
C GLN A 210 -3.84 -17.63 -11.99
N GLY A 211 -3.64 -18.12 -10.76
CA GLY A 211 -3.51 -19.54 -10.47
C GLY A 211 -4.72 -20.35 -10.94
N VAL A 212 -5.94 -19.82 -10.74
CA VAL A 212 -7.17 -20.46 -11.20
C VAL A 212 -7.27 -20.45 -12.73
N LEU A 213 -7.05 -19.30 -13.37
CA LEU A 213 -7.11 -19.13 -14.82
C LEU A 213 -6.09 -20.02 -15.55
N THR A 214 -4.93 -20.26 -14.95
CA THR A 214 -3.87 -21.13 -15.48
C THR A 214 -4.01 -22.58 -15.04
N ARG A 215 -5.06 -22.92 -14.28
CA ARG A 215 -5.34 -24.28 -13.76
C ARG A 215 -4.22 -24.85 -12.88
N GLN A 216 -3.50 -24.00 -12.15
CA GLN A 216 -2.39 -24.40 -11.27
C GLN A 216 -2.88 -24.60 -9.83
N SER A 217 -3.41 -25.79 -9.53
CA SER A 217 -3.98 -26.13 -8.22
C SER A 217 -3.04 -25.86 -7.04
N LYS A 218 -1.75 -26.17 -7.18
CA LYS A 218 -0.74 -25.87 -6.15
C LYS A 218 -0.67 -24.38 -5.83
N SER A 219 -0.64 -23.53 -6.86
CA SER A 219 -0.63 -22.07 -6.68
C SER A 219 -1.92 -21.54 -6.06
N ILE A 220 -3.06 -22.21 -6.25
CA ILE A 220 -4.33 -21.80 -5.63
C ILE A 220 -4.28 -22.07 -4.13
N ILE A 221 -3.80 -23.25 -3.73
CA ILE A 221 -3.69 -23.65 -2.31
C ILE A 221 -2.72 -22.74 -1.57
N GLU A 222 -1.53 -22.52 -2.12
CA GLU A 222 -0.50 -21.68 -1.51
C GLU A 222 -0.90 -20.21 -1.35
N ARG A 223 -1.82 -19.72 -2.18
CA ARG A 223 -2.25 -18.30 -2.21
C ARG A 223 -3.62 -18.06 -1.60
N MET A 224 -4.32 -19.12 -1.19
CA MET A 224 -5.60 -18.99 -0.51
C MET A 224 -5.36 -18.37 0.87
N PRO A 225 -5.95 -17.21 1.20
CA PRO A 225 -5.76 -16.62 2.52
C PRO A 225 -6.23 -17.56 3.64
N HIS A 226 -5.60 -17.45 4.80
CA HIS A 226 -6.00 -18.19 6.00
C HIS A 226 -7.36 -17.74 6.52
N ASN A 227 -7.64 -16.44 6.47
CA ASN A 227 -8.92 -15.85 6.80
C ASN A 227 -9.45 -15.11 5.57
N LEU A 228 -10.69 -15.39 5.19
CA LEU A 228 -11.37 -14.71 4.10
C LEU A 228 -12.64 -14.10 4.68
N ASP A 229 -12.60 -12.79 4.97
CA ASP A 229 -13.78 -12.10 5.48
C ASP A 229 -14.82 -11.87 4.38
N VAL A 230 -15.98 -11.33 4.72
CA VAL A 230 -17.07 -11.11 3.77
C VAL A 230 -16.69 -10.11 2.67
N GLN A 231 -15.97 -9.02 3.01
CA GLN A 231 -15.59 -8.01 2.03
C GLN A 231 -14.57 -8.57 1.04
N ASP A 232 -13.58 -9.30 1.56
CA ASP A 232 -12.55 -10.01 0.82
C ASP A 232 -13.14 -11.09 -0.08
N SER A 233 -14.11 -11.85 0.43
CA SER A 233 -14.82 -12.87 -0.36
C SER A 233 -15.58 -12.23 -1.52
N ILE A 234 -16.29 -11.13 -1.29
CA ILE A 234 -16.99 -10.37 -2.34
C ILE A 234 -16.00 -9.80 -3.36
N ALA A 235 -14.86 -9.27 -2.91
CA ALA A 235 -13.82 -8.73 -3.77
C ALA A 235 -13.22 -9.81 -4.68
N LEU A 236 -12.84 -10.96 -4.11
CA LEU A 236 -12.32 -12.11 -4.85
C LEU A 236 -13.34 -12.65 -5.86
N HIS A 237 -14.61 -12.77 -5.48
CA HIS A 237 -15.68 -13.22 -6.36
C HIS A 237 -15.88 -12.28 -7.56
N ARG A 238 -15.94 -10.97 -7.32
CA ARG A 238 -16.06 -9.96 -8.40
C ARG A 238 -14.86 -10.00 -9.34
N LEU A 239 -13.66 -10.18 -8.79
CA LEU A 239 -12.45 -10.29 -9.58
C LEU A 239 -12.47 -11.51 -10.51
N MET A 240 -12.86 -12.66 -9.97
CA MET A 240 -13.04 -13.91 -10.72
C MET A 240 -14.09 -13.74 -11.83
N LEU A 241 -15.27 -13.20 -11.51
CA LEU A 241 -16.33 -12.95 -12.49
C LEU A 241 -15.84 -12.07 -13.64
N ARG A 242 -15.14 -10.97 -13.33
CA ARG A 242 -14.57 -10.08 -14.35
C ARG A 242 -13.65 -10.84 -15.31
N TYR A 243 -12.73 -11.64 -14.79
CA TYR A 243 -11.80 -12.40 -15.63
C TYR A 243 -12.52 -13.43 -16.51
N PHE A 244 -13.44 -14.22 -15.95
CA PHE A 244 -14.13 -15.27 -16.71
C PHE A 244 -15.17 -14.73 -17.68
N LEU A 245 -15.85 -13.63 -17.38
CA LEU A 245 -16.75 -12.94 -18.32
C LEU A 245 -15.97 -12.36 -19.50
N ASN A 246 -14.86 -11.67 -19.24
CA ASN A 246 -13.98 -11.15 -20.30
C ASN A 246 -13.43 -12.28 -21.18
N LEU A 247 -13.06 -13.41 -20.57
CA LEU A 247 -12.55 -14.56 -21.31
C LEU A 247 -13.66 -15.22 -22.17
N PHE A 248 -14.89 -15.27 -21.65
CA PHE A 248 -16.06 -15.76 -22.38
C PHE A 248 -16.42 -14.87 -23.56
N GLU A 249 -16.52 -13.56 -23.36
CA GLU A 249 -16.73 -12.58 -24.43
C GLU A 249 -15.62 -12.66 -25.49
N LEU A 250 -14.35 -12.67 -25.06
CA LEU A 250 -13.20 -12.77 -25.96
C LEU A 250 -13.25 -14.04 -26.81
N ARG A 251 -13.59 -15.20 -26.21
CA ARG A 251 -13.71 -16.46 -26.95
C ARG A 251 -14.87 -16.42 -27.94
N HIS A 252 -15.97 -15.76 -27.60
CA HIS A 252 -17.13 -15.62 -28.48
C HIS A 252 -16.84 -14.69 -29.67
N SER A 253 -16.13 -13.58 -29.45
CA SER A 253 -15.77 -12.60 -30.48
C SER A 253 -14.73 -13.10 -31.50
N LEU A 254 -14.03 -14.20 -31.21
CA LEU A 254 -12.98 -14.74 -32.08
C LEU A 254 -13.49 -15.60 -33.24
N ASN A 255 -14.82 -15.78 -33.38
CA ASN A 255 -15.41 -16.53 -34.49
C ASN A 255 -15.41 -15.77 -35.83
N ASP A 256 -15.14 -14.45 -35.84
CA ASP A 256 -15.26 -13.60 -37.03
C ASP A 256 -13.95 -12.85 -37.34
N HIS A 257 -12.91 -13.52 -37.88
CA HIS A 257 -11.67 -12.94 -38.45
C HIS A 257 -11.03 -11.73 -37.74
N THR A 258 -11.34 -11.50 -36.46
CA THR A 258 -11.00 -10.28 -35.74
C THR A 258 -9.68 -10.50 -35.03
N PRO A 259 -8.68 -9.63 -35.25
CA PRO A 259 -7.41 -9.73 -34.52
C PRO A 259 -7.65 -9.69 -33.01
N LEU A 260 -6.95 -10.56 -32.27
CA LEU A 260 -7.07 -10.68 -30.82
C LEU A 260 -6.92 -9.35 -30.07
N ASP A 261 -6.03 -8.48 -30.56
CA ASP A 261 -5.83 -7.13 -30.03
C ASP A 261 -7.06 -6.23 -30.19
N LYS A 262 -7.75 -6.33 -31.32
CA LYS A 262 -8.96 -5.56 -31.59
C LYS A 262 -10.12 -6.09 -30.74
N ALA A 263 -10.25 -7.40 -30.60
CA ALA A 263 -11.28 -8.02 -29.77
C ALA A 263 -11.18 -7.63 -28.28
N LEU A 264 -9.96 -7.44 -27.76
CA LEU A 264 -9.75 -6.99 -26.38
C LEU A 264 -10.20 -5.54 -26.13
N THR A 265 -10.15 -4.68 -27.15
CA THR A 265 -10.60 -3.28 -27.03
C THR A 265 -12.11 -3.13 -27.10
N THR A 266 -12.83 -4.16 -27.56
CA THR A 266 -14.28 -4.17 -27.74
C THR A 266 -15.03 -4.89 -26.62
N LEU A 267 -14.32 -5.37 -25.59
CA LEU A 267 -14.93 -6.05 -24.45
C LEU A 267 -15.81 -5.10 -23.64
N SER A 268 -16.88 -5.63 -23.06
CA SER A 268 -17.85 -4.85 -22.29
C SER A 268 -17.23 -4.26 -21.02
N GLN A 269 -16.27 -4.97 -20.42
CA GLN A 269 -15.52 -4.49 -19.27
C GLN A 269 -14.11 -4.04 -19.68
N PRO A 270 -13.63 -2.88 -19.19
CA PRO A 270 -12.32 -2.37 -19.55
C PRO A 270 -11.22 -3.32 -19.05
N VAL A 271 -10.30 -3.66 -19.97
CA VAL A 271 -9.16 -4.53 -19.69
C VAL A 271 -7.87 -3.70 -19.70
N TYR A 272 -7.15 -3.70 -18.57
CA TYR A 272 -5.84 -3.06 -18.47
C TYR A 272 -4.75 -3.90 -19.15
N SER A 273 -3.62 -3.27 -19.52
CA SER A 273 -2.52 -3.93 -20.24
C SER A 273 -2.04 -5.25 -19.62
N ASN A 274 -1.90 -5.31 -18.28
CA ASN A 274 -1.49 -6.52 -17.59
C ASN A 274 -2.55 -7.64 -17.67
N GLN A 275 -3.83 -7.28 -17.52
CA GLN A 275 -4.94 -8.22 -17.62
C GLN A 275 -5.08 -8.76 -19.05
N ALA A 276 -4.87 -7.90 -20.05
CA ALA A 276 -4.87 -8.30 -21.46
C ALA A 276 -3.80 -9.37 -21.74
N LYS A 277 -2.59 -9.23 -21.21
CA LYS A 277 -1.53 -10.26 -21.34
C LYS A 277 -1.95 -11.60 -20.74
N ILE A 278 -2.55 -11.58 -19.55
CA ILE A 278 -3.04 -12.78 -18.88
C ILE A 278 -4.14 -13.45 -19.71
N LEU A 279 -5.19 -12.70 -20.10
CA LEU A 279 -6.31 -13.22 -20.89
C LEU A 279 -5.84 -13.89 -22.18
N LYS A 280 -4.91 -13.26 -22.92
CA LYS A 280 -4.32 -13.85 -24.12
C LYS A 280 -3.62 -15.18 -23.84
N SER A 281 -2.85 -15.25 -22.75
CA SER A 281 -2.08 -16.44 -22.40
C SER A 281 -2.95 -17.62 -21.98
N VAL A 282 -4.09 -17.36 -21.32
CA VAL A 282 -4.97 -18.42 -20.81
C VAL A 282 -6.09 -18.78 -21.78
N LEU A 283 -6.39 -17.95 -22.77
CA LEU A 283 -7.44 -18.20 -23.76
C LEU A 283 -7.42 -19.61 -24.39
N PRO A 284 -6.26 -20.21 -24.75
CA PRO A 284 -6.23 -21.56 -25.31
C PRO A 284 -6.68 -22.66 -24.33
N LEU A 285 -6.60 -22.40 -23.02
CA LEU A 285 -6.92 -23.37 -21.96
C LEU A 285 -8.42 -23.52 -21.72
N TRP A 286 -9.25 -22.66 -22.29
CA TRP A 286 -10.67 -22.58 -21.96
C TRP A 286 -11.54 -22.65 -23.22
N SER A 287 -12.36 -23.70 -23.28
CA SER A 287 -13.44 -23.87 -24.25
C SER A 287 -14.68 -23.07 -23.84
N VAL A 288 -15.59 -22.82 -24.78
CA VAL A 288 -16.87 -22.15 -24.50
C VAL A 288 -17.69 -22.95 -23.48
N GLY A 289 -17.67 -24.28 -23.57
CA GLY A 289 -18.34 -25.17 -22.60
C GLY A 289 -17.71 -25.09 -21.21
N GLY A 290 -16.38 -25.10 -21.13
CA GLY A 290 -15.63 -24.93 -19.89
C GLY A 290 -15.94 -23.60 -19.21
N LEU A 291 -15.95 -22.49 -19.97
CA LEU A 291 -16.28 -21.16 -19.46
C LEU A 291 -17.73 -21.08 -18.94
N LYS A 292 -18.70 -21.67 -19.64
CA LYS A 292 -20.09 -21.76 -19.14
C LYS A 292 -20.16 -22.53 -17.82
N SER A 293 -19.42 -23.64 -17.70
CA SER A 293 -19.34 -24.40 -16.45
C SER A 293 -18.77 -23.57 -15.32
N VAL A 294 -17.67 -22.84 -15.55
CA VAL A 294 -17.08 -21.93 -14.56
C VAL A 294 -18.05 -20.85 -14.13
N LEU A 295 -18.71 -20.18 -15.08
CA LEU A 295 -19.69 -19.14 -14.75
C LEU A 295 -20.84 -19.69 -13.90
N GLY A 296 -21.29 -20.93 -14.16
CA GLY A 296 -22.26 -21.61 -13.30
C GLY A 296 -21.73 -21.91 -11.89
N GLN A 297 -20.46 -22.30 -11.74
CA GLN A 297 -19.83 -22.48 -10.43
C GLN A 297 -19.72 -21.14 -9.68
N LEU A 298 -19.38 -20.05 -10.37
CA LEU A 298 -19.34 -18.71 -9.78
C LEU A 298 -20.74 -18.23 -9.37
N GLU A 299 -21.78 -18.55 -10.13
CA GLU A 299 -23.17 -18.24 -9.75
C GLU A 299 -23.60 -18.97 -8.46
N ILE A 300 -23.17 -20.22 -8.27
CA ILE A 300 -23.37 -20.95 -7.01
C ILE A 300 -22.65 -20.22 -5.87
N LEU A 301 -21.41 -19.81 -6.10
CA LEU A 301 -20.62 -19.06 -5.13
C LEU A 301 -21.29 -17.73 -4.71
N ASP A 302 -21.87 -16.99 -5.67
CA ASP A 302 -22.60 -15.74 -5.42
C ASP A 302 -23.82 -15.96 -4.51
N ARG A 303 -24.55 -17.07 -4.71
CA ARG A 303 -25.68 -17.43 -3.84
C ARG A 303 -25.21 -17.74 -2.41
N SER A 304 -24.13 -18.51 -2.28
CA SER A 304 -23.50 -18.83 -1.00
C SER A 304 -23.03 -17.60 -0.24
N LEU A 305 -22.46 -16.61 -0.95
CA LEU A 305 -22.06 -15.31 -0.39
C LEU A 305 -23.25 -14.55 0.22
N LYS A 306 -24.42 -14.60 -0.43
CA LYS A 306 -25.63 -13.88 0.00
C LYS A 306 -26.35 -14.57 1.16
N SER A 307 -26.13 -15.86 1.39
CA SER A 307 -26.76 -16.62 2.47
C SER A 307 -26.05 -16.52 3.82
N GLY A 308 -24.88 -15.88 3.91
CA GLY A 308 -24.16 -15.66 5.17
C GLY A 308 -23.46 -16.91 5.74
N LEU A 309 -22.91 -17.76 4.87
CA LEU A 309 -22.15 -18.96 5.27
C LEU A 309 -20.96 -18.60 6.19
N THR A 310 -20.74 -19.42 7.22
CA THR A 310 -19.61 -19.29 8.16
C THR A 310 -18.27 -19.78 7.59
N ASP A 311 -18.29 -20.78 6.70
CA ASP A 311 -17.07 -21.42 6.17
C ASP A 311 -16.69 -20.93 4.77
N MET A 312 -16.66 -19.60 4.59
CA MET A 312 -16.45 -18.96 3.28
C MET A 312 -15.16 -19.41 2.60
N ARG A 313 -14.06 -19.54 3.35
CA ARG A 313 -12.76 -19.95 2.82
C ARG A 313 -12.81 -21.34 2.18
N GLU A 314 -13.36 -22.31 2.88
CA GLU A 314 -13.37 -23.71 2.44
C GLU A 314 -14.24 -23.85 1.19
N HIS A 315 -15.38 -23.17 1.19
CA HIS A 315 -16.28 -23.14 0.04
C HIS A 315 -15.62 -22.49 -1.20
N PHE A 316 -14.89 -21.38 -1.02
CA PHE A 316 -14.09 -20.79 -2.10
C PHE A 316 -13.03 -21.76 -2.59
N LEU A 317 -12.24 -22.35 -1.69
CA LEU A 317 -11.17 -23.26 -2.06
C LEU A 317 -11.69 -24.45 -2.87
N GLU A 318 -12.79 -25.05 -2.43
CA GLU A 318 -13.44 -26.14 -3.14
C GLU A 318 -13.85 -25.74 -4.56
N ILE A 319 -14.54 -24.60 -4.72
CA ILE A 319 -14.99 -24.11 -6.02
C ILE A 319 -13.82 -23.76 -6.94
N LEU A 320 -12.80 -23.08 -6.41
CA LEU A 320 -11.60 -22.70 -7.18
C LEU A 320 -10.82 -23.93 -7.66
N LEU A 321 -10.69 -24.96 -6.81
CA LEU A 321 -10.06 -26.22 -7.21
C LEU A 321 -10.92 -26.97 -8.23
N ARG A 322 -12.24 -27.03 -8.06
CA ARG A 322 -13.16 -27.61 -9.06
C ARG A 322 -12.99 -26.93 -10.41
N ILE A 323 -12.94 -25.60 -10.45
CA ILE A 323 -12.69 -24.82 -11.67
C ILE A 323 -11.34 -25.18 -12.29
N ALA A 324 -10.28 -25.25 -11.49
CA ALA A 324 -8.94 -25.57 -11.99
C ALA A 324 -8.84 -27.00 -12.57
N TYR A 325 -9.61 -27.95 -12.05
CA TYR A 325 -9.65 -29.34 -12.51
C TYR A 325 -10.70 -29.63 -13.59
N LEU A 326 -11.46 -28.63 -14.06
CA LEU A 326 -12.42 -28.82 -15.15
C LEU A 326 -11.70 -29.41 -16.37
N LYS A 327 -12.08 -30.62 -16.78
CA LYS A 327 -11.63 -31.19 -18.04
C LYS A 327 -12.52 -30.64 -19.13
N ASP A 328 -11.94 -29.88 -20.06
CA ASP A 328 -12.64 -29.47 -21.25
C ASP A 328 -12.73 -30.69 -22.17
N SER A 329 -13.95 -31.21 -22.36
CA SER A 329 -14.26 -32.26 -23.34
C SER A 329 -14.38 -31.69 -24.74
#